data_AF-A0A939J4Z0-F1
#
_entry.id   AF-A0A939J4Z0-F1
#
_cell.length_a   1.000
_cell.length_b   1.000
_cell.length_c   1.000
_cell.angle_alpha   90.00
_cell.angle_beta   90.00
_cell.angle_gamma   90.00
#
_symmetry.space_group_name_H-M   'P 1'
#
loop_
_entity.id
_entity.type
_entity.pdbx_description
1 polymer ?
#
loop_
_entity_poly.entity_id
_entity_poly.type
_entity_poly.pdbx_seq_one_letter_code
_entity_poly.pdbx_strand_id
1 'polypeptide(L)'
;MLGRTKIFSAALIISALSATSLPASASSFNAIIIRGDATINDLGSGKTEFITDVGGEKAALGSNDINGKTLGSIANISIDRLDDVTRFSAGSGPAVAPYLNFWITDGTNYAVVANEPSNPAFQPLYSNGYNLSFADLSDKVAKVYENSDLSWLPNAGVGLTFADLAMFTIMAPSVQELTTGWAGLGSGAPRELGTNVAYGVNWVFGDTLSNYVSGDDGYIVANASVSAVPVPAAAWLLLSALGLLGWRSRKSA
;
A
#
# COMPACT_ATOMS: atom_id res chain seq x y z
N MET A 1 20.37 67.46 -22.40
CA MET A 1 19.71 66.34 -23.11
C MET A 1 19.66 65.16 -22.16
N LEU A 2 18.52 64.93 -21.52
CA LEU A 2 18.31 63.88 -20.51
C LEU A 2 18.14 62.51 -21.17
N GLY A 3 18.94 61.53 -20.75
CA GLY A 3 18.82 60.13 -21.14
C GLY A 3 17.60 59.46 -20.49
N ARG A 4 16.78 58.80 -21.30
CA ARG A 4 15.61 58.02 -20.87
C ARG A 4 16.03 56.57 -20.60
N THR A 5 16.13 56.18 -19.34
CA THR A 5 16.23 54.79 -18.90
C THR A 5 14.85 54.13 -19.02
N LYS A 6 14.72 53.10 -19.87
CA LYS A 6 13.52 52.25 -19.94
C LYS A 6 13.61 51.19 -18.83
N ILE A 7 12.80 51.36 -17.79
CA ILE A 7 12.56 50.32 -16.78
C ILE A 7 11.54 49.34 -17.39
N PHE A 8 11.98 48.12 -17.68
CA PHE A 8 11.09 47.03 -18.03
C PHE A 8 10.48 46.47 -16.74
N SER A 9 9.20 46.76 -16.49
CA SER A 9 8.41 46.13 -15.44
C SER A 9 8.13 44.67 -15.82
N ALA A 10 8.80 43.73 -15.14
CA ALA A 10 8.42 42.32 -15.17
C ALA A 10 7.22 42.13 -14.24
N ALA A 11 6.02 41.98 -14.82
CA ALA A 11 4.83 41.60 -14.07
C ALA A 11 4.93 40.13 -13.66
N LEU A 12 5.11 39.88 -12.37
CA LEU A 12 5.02 38.56 -11.76
C LEU A 12 3.53 38.20 -11.61
N ILE A 13 3.00 37.37 -12.52
CA ILE A 13 1.67 36.79 -12.37
C ILE A 13 1.78 35.64 -11.37
N ILE A 14 1.42 35.90 -10.11
CA ILE A 14 1.18 34.87 -9.11
C ILE A 14 -0.24 34.35 -9.34
N SER A 15 -0.38 33.31 -10.17
CA SER A 15 -1.63 32.56 -10.26
C SER A 15 -1.82 31.75 -8.98
N ALA A 16 -2.70 32.22 -8.11
CA ALA A 16 -3.22 31.44 -6.99
C ALA A 16 -4.07 30.30 -7.56
N LEU A 17 -3.48 29.11 -7.71
CA LEU A 17 -4.24 27.89 -7.93
C LEU A 17 -4.91 27.52 -6.62
N SER A 18 -6.20 27.85 -6.51
CA SER A 18 -7.09 27.31 -5.50
C SER A 18 -7.00 25.79 -5.56
N ALA A 19 -6.43 25.19 -4.53
CA ALA A 19 -6.48 23.75 -4.32
C ALA A 19 -7.94 23.35 -4.07
N THR A 20 -8.64 22.99 -5.14
CA THR A 20 -9.86 22.21 -5.01
C THR A 20 -9.43 20.85 -4.47
N SER A 21 -9.57 20.64 -3.16
CA SER A 21 -9.56 19.31 -2.57
C SER A 21 -10.69 18.55 -3.24
N LEU A 22 -10.36 17.76 -4.27
CA LEU A 22 -11.29 16.76 -4.78
C LEU A 22 -11.70 15.90 -3.58
N PRO A 23 -12.99 15.56 -3.45
CA PRO A 23 -13.39 14.58 -2.44
C PRO A 23 -12.52 13.34 -2.65
N ALA A 24 -12.02 12.76 -1.56
CA ALA A 24 -11.35 11.47 -1.61
C ALA A 24 -12.26 10.51 -2.38
N SER A 25 -11.85 10.13 -3.59
CA SER A 25 -12.55 9.09 -4.35
C SER A 25 -12.73 7.90 -3.42
N ALA A 26 -13.91 7.29 -3.42
CA ALA A 26 -14.13 6.02 -2.75
C ALA A 26 -12.98 5.09 -3.14
N SER A 27 -12.25 4.61 -2.14
CA SER A 27 -11.07 3.78 -2.34
C SER A 27 -11.47 2.55 -3.17
N SER A 28 -10.77 2.31 -4.27
CA SER A 28 -11.09 1.22 -5.19
C SER A 28 -10.37 -0.07 -4.78
N PHE A 29 -10.83 -0.66 -3.69
CA PHE A 29 -10.40 -2.01 -3.33
C PHE A 29 -11.16 -3.04 -4.19
N ASN A 30 -10.42 -3.93 -4.84
CA ASN A 30 -10.92 -4.99 -5.69
C ASN A 30 -10.69 -6.33 -5.02
N ALA A 31 -11.73 -7.16 -4.94
CA ALA A 31 -11.61 -8.50 -4.38
C ALA A 31 -10.93 -9.44 -5.39
N ILE A 32 -9.93 -10.19 -4.93
CA ILE A 32 -9.17 -11.14 -5.75
C ILE A 32 -8.93 -12.45 -5.01
N ILE A 33 -8.89 -13.55 -5.76
CA ILE A 33 -8.35 -14.82 -5.28
C ILE A 33 -6.85 -14.81 -5.60
N ILE A 34 -6.01 -15.05 -4.60
CA ILE A 34 -4.56 -15.12 -4.77
C ILE A 34 -4.12 -16.57 -5.02
N ARG A 35 -4.69 -17.52 -4.26
CA ARG A 35 -4.33 -18.93 -4.34
C ARG A 35 -5.45 -19.82 -3.81
N GLY A 36 -5.55 -21.01 -4.40
CA GLY A 36 -6.55 -22.01 -4.02
C GLY A 36 -7.93 -21.64 -4.55
N ASP A 37 -8.96 -22.17 -3.89
CA ASP A 37 -10.34 -22.09 -4.34
C ASP A 37 -11.22 -21.27 -3.37
N ALA A 38 -10.60 -20.28 -2.71
CA ALA A 38 -11.28 -19.34 -1.82
C ALA A 38 -12.54 -18.76 -2.48
N THR A 39 -13.63 -18.69 -1.74
CA THR A 39 -14.90 -18.12 -2.25
C THR A 39 -15.03 -16.66 -1.82
N ILE A 40 -15.44 -15.81 -2.76
CA ILE A 40 -15.67 -14.37 -2.54
C ILE A 40 -17.13 -14.06 -2.85
N ASN A 41 -17.88 -13.62 -1.84
CA ASN A 41 -19.28 -13.23 -2.00
C ASN A 41 -19.44 -11.71 -1.86
N ASP A 42 -20.12 -11.09 -2.82
CA ASP A 42 -20.65 -9.73 -2.65
C ASP A 42 -21.96 -9.81 -1.87
N LEU A 43 -21.96 -9.30 -0.64
CA LEU A 43 -23.14 -9.29 0.22
C LEU A 43 -23.99 -8.03 0.04
N GLY A 44 -23.59 -7.15 -0.89
CA GLY A 44 -24.21 -5.86 -1.13
C GLY A 44 -23.84 -4.81 -0.07
N SER A 45 -24.24 -3.56 -0.31
CA SER A 45 -23.98 -2.43 0.60
C SER A 45 -22.49 -2.22 0.95
N GLY A 46 -21.59 -2.54 0.00
CA GLY A 46 -20.14 -2.41 0.20
C GLY A 46 -19.53 -3.45 1.14
N LYS A 47 -20.23 -4.58 1.37
CA LYS A 47 -19.73 -5.70 2.17
C LYS A 47 -19.25 -6.83 1.27
N THR A 48 -18.11 -7.41 1.62
CA THR A 48 -17.55 -8.56 0.93
C THR A 48 -17.24 -9.65 1.95
N GLU A 49 -17.57 -10.89 1.62
CA GLU A 49 -17.21 -12.06 2.41
C GLU A 49 -16.10 -12.84 1.70
N PHE A 50 -15.09 -13.23 2.47
CA PHE A 50 -14.00 -14.11 2.05
C PHE A 50 -14.07 -15.42 2.83
N ILE A 51 -14.40 -16.51 2.15
CA ILE A 51 -14.37 -17.85 2.70
C ILE A 51 -13.05 -18.49 2.29
N THR A 52 -12.20 -18.73 3.28
CA THR A 52 -10.97 -19.52 3.16
C THR A 52 -11.06 -20.64 4.18
N ASP A 53 -11.76 -21.71 3.84
CA ASP A 53 -12.13 -22.81 4.74
C ASP A 53 -11.06 -23.93 4.78
N VAL A 54 -10.10 -23.90 3.85
CA VAL A 54 -8.96 -24.83 3.80
C VAL A 54 -7.62 -24.11 3.94
N GLY A 55 -6.70 -24.72 4.68
CA GLY A 55 -5.32 -24.22 4.80
C GLY A 55 -4.64 -24.18 3.42
N GLY A 56 -4.00 -23.05 3.09
CA GLY A 56 -3.42 -22.82 1.77
C GLY A 56 -4.21 -21.81 0.94
N GLU A 57 -5.50 -21.62 1.20
CA GLU A 57 -6.30 -20.64 0.47
C GLU A 57 -5.90 -19.22 0.84
N LYS A 58 -5.94 -18.34 -0.16
CA LYS A 58 -5.56 -16.95 0.01
C LYS A 58 -6.38 -16.08 -0.92
N ALA A 59 -7.01 -15.06 -0.37
CA ALA A 59 -7.76 -14.05 -1.10
C ALA A 59 -7.41 -12.66 -0.54
N ALA A 60 -7.81 -11.60 -1.24
CA ALA A 60 -7.54 -10.25 -0.77
C ALA A 60 -8.55 -9.22 -1.29
N LEU A 61 -8.56 -8.07 -0.63
CA LEU A 61 -8.92 -6.79 -1.22
C LEU A 61 -7.65 -6.05 -1.61
N GLY A 62 -7.48 -5.71 -2.90
CA GLY A 62 -6.33 -4.98 -3.43
C GLY A 62 -6.68 -3.58 -3.95
N SER A 63 -5.85 -2.58 -3.66
CA SER A 63 -6.00 -1.20 -4.17
C SER A 63 -4.69 -0.65 -4.73
N ASN A 64 -4.82 0.21 -5.75
CA ASN A 64 -3.74 0.98 -6.36
C ASN A 64 -3.82 2.49 -6.03
N ASP A 65 -4.72 2.91 -5.13
CA ASP A 65 -5.05 4.32 -4.89
C ASP A 65 -3.84 5.16 -4.42
N ILE A 66 -2.85 4.51 -3.80
CA ILE A 66 -1.60 5.15 -3.36
C ILE A 66 -0.35 4.59 -4.08
N ASN A 67 -0.51 3.97 -5.25
CA ASN A 67 0.65 3.59 -6.06
C ASN A 67 1.49 4.81 -6.43
N GLY A 68 2.81 4.64 -6.46
CA GLY A 68 3.77 5.71 -6.68
C GLY A 68 4.00 6.62 -5.47
N LYS A 69 3.32 6.37 -4.34
CA LYS A 69 3.60 7.03 -3.05
C LYS A 69 4.61 6.22 -2.26
N THR A 70 5.26 6.82 -1.27
CA THR A 70 6.18 6.09 -0.40
C THR A 70 5.43 5.46 0.77
N LEU A 71 5.97 4.37 1.33
CA LEU A 71 5.39 3.69 2.49
C LEU A 71 5.20 4.65 3.68
N GLY A 72 6.19 5.51 3.93
CA GLY A 72 6.17 6.54 4.97
C GLY A 72 5.16 7.66 4.77
N SER A 73 4.53 7.73 3.60
CA SER A 73 3.51 8.74 3.29
C SER A 73 2.09 8.27 3.55
N ILE A 74 1.87 7.05 4.05
CA ILE A 74 0.52 6.57 4.38
C ILE A 74 -0.09 7.49 5.45
N ALA A 75 -1.16 8.19 5.08
CA ALA A 75 -1.93 9.00 6.01
C ALA A 75 -2.88 8.11 6.81
N ASN A 76 -3.59 7.22 6.11
CA ASN A 76 -4.54 6.30 6.70
C ASN A 76 -4.71 5.06 5.82
N ILE A 77 -4.89 3.92 6.47
CA ILE A 77 -5.35 2.68 5.85
C ILE A 77 -6.31 1.96 6.82
N SER A 78 -7.49 1.59 6.33
CA SER A 78 -8.54 1.03 7.17
C SER A 78 -9.27 -0.12 6.52
N ILE A 79 -9.90 -0.94 7.36
CA ILE A 79 -10.89 -1.96 7.00
C ILE A 79 -11.70 -2.34 8.25
N ASP A 80 -13.01 -2.50 8.09
CA ASP A 80 -13.89 -3.01 9.15
C ASP A 80 -14.09 -4.52 9.00
N ARG A 81 -14.10 -5.26 10.11
CA ARG A 81 -14.56 -6.65 10.22
C ARG A 81 -15.96 -6.65 10.83
N LEU A 82 -16.88 -7.35 10.17
CA LEU A 82 -18.31 -7.40 10.50
C LEU A 82 -18.80 -8.80 10.87
N ASP A 83 -17.96 -9.83 10.72
CA ASP A 83 -18.27 -11.18 11.18
C ASP A 83 -18.04 -11.34 12.70
N ASP A 84 -18.52 -12.45 13.25
CA ASP A 84 -18.33 -12.78 14.66
C ASP A 84 -16.89 -13.23 14.93
N VAL A 85 -16.06 -12.32 15.43
CA VAL A 85 -14.67 -12.62 15.79
C VAL A 85 -14.54 -13.51 17.03
N THR A 86 -15.60 -13.64 17.84
CA THR A 86 -15.59 -14.40 19.10
C THR A 86 -15.62 -15.91 18.88
N ARG A 87 -15.94 -16.36 17.66
CA ARG A 87 -15.81 -17.77 17.24
C ARG A 87 -14.35 -18.25 17.17
N PHE A 88 -13.39 -17.33 17.24
CA PHE A 88 -11.98 -17.62 17.23
C PHE A 88 -11.33 -17.39 18.59
N SER A 89 -10.26 -18.14 18.87
CA SER A 89 -9.43 -17.88 20.04
C SER A 89 -8.84 -16.47 19.98
N ALA A 90 -8.98 -15.69 21.06
CA ALA A 90 -8.49 -14.31 21.10
C ALA A 90 -7.00 -14.21 20.73
N GLY A 91 -6.67 -13.26 19.84
CA GLY A 91 -5.31 -13.03 19.33
C GLY A 91 -4.81 -14.05 18.30
N SER A 92 -5.59 -15.09 17.99
CA SER A 92 -5.26 -16.02 16.92
C SER A 92 -5.38 -15.37 15.55
N GLY A 93 -4.69 -15.92 14.55
CA GLY A 93 -4.71 -15.46 13.17
C GLY A 93 -6.09 -15.09 12.62
N PRO A 94 -7.12 -15.95 12.71
CA PRO A 94 -8.43 -15.67 12.15
C PRO A 94 -9.18 -14.58 12.95
N ALA A 95 -8.91 -14.49 14.27
CA ALA A 95 -9.47 -13.47 15.14
C ALA A 95 -8.96 -12.06 14.80
N VAL A 96 -7.74 -11.94 14.26
CA VAL A 96 -7.10 -10.63 13.99
C VAL A 96 -6.76 -10.39 12.52
N ALA A 97 -7.18 -11.27 11.61
CA ALA A 97 -7.14 -11.03 10.18
C ALA A 97 -7.98 -9.77 9.80
N PRO A 98 -7.69 -9.11 8.68
CA PRO A 98 -6.74 -9.48 7.62
C PRO A 98 -5.27 -9.12 7.89
N TYR A 99 -4.37 -9.68 7.08
CA TYR A 99 -3.00 -9.16 6.94
C TYR A 99 -2.99 -7.92 6.05
N LEU A 100 -2.08 -7.03 6.35
CA LEU A 100 -1.75 -5.88 5.54
C LEU A 100 -0.46 -6.16 4.77
N ASN A 101 -0.55 -6.13 3.44
CA ASN A 101 0.57 -6.33 2.52
C ASN A 101 0.74 -5.11 1.60
N PHE A 102 2.00 -4.70 1.40
CA PHE A 102 2.39 -3.69 0.43
C PHE A 102 3.38 -4.29 -0.56
N TRP A 103 3.12 -4.13 -1.85
CA TRP A 103 4.20 -4.25 -2.83
C TRP A 103 5.06 -3.00 -2.75
N ILE A 104 6.36 -3.19 -2.56
CA ILE A 104 7.35 -2.11 -2.57
C ILE A 104 8.36 -2.31 -3.70
N THR A 105 8.93 -1.20 -4.17
CA THR A 105 9.98 -1.19 -5.18
C THR A 105 10.99 -0.06 -4.98
N ASP A 106 12.23 -0.29 -5.43
CA ASP A 106 13.27 0.72 -5.65
C ASP A 106 13.30 1.23 -7.11
N GLY A 107 12.36 0.76 -7.95
CA GLY A 107 12.29 1.03 -9.39
C GLY A 107 12.86 -0.09 -10.26
N THR A 108 13.54 -1.09 -9.69
CA THR A 108 14.06 -2.26 -10.40
C THR A 108 13.62 -3.58 -9.75
N ASN A 109 13.64 -3.63 -8.42
CA ASN A 109 13.32 -4.79 -7.62
C ASN A 109 11.93 -4.65 -7.00
N TYR A 110 11.29 -5.79 -6.73
CA TYR A 110 10.01 -5.84 -6.01
C TYR A 110 10.12 -6.75 -4.81
N ALA A 111 9.41 -6.41 -3.74
CA ALA A 111 9.16 -7.29 -2.61
C ALA A 111 7.80 -6.97 -2.00
N VAL A 112 7.29 -7.90 -1.20
CA VAL A 112 6.10 -7.67 -0.38
C VAL A 112 6.53 -7.39 1.05
N VAL A 113 6.10 -6.24 1.58
CA VAL A 113 6.16 -5.94 3.00
C VAL A 113 4.85 -6.34 3.64
N ALA A 114 4.89 -7.11 4.71
CA ALA A 114 3.70 -7.54 5.44
C ALA A 114 3.80 -7.21 6.93
N ASN A 115 2.65 -6.97 7.55
CA ASN A 115 2.54 -7.20 8.98
C ASN A 115 2.32 -8.70 9.27
N GLU A 116 2.56 -9.08 10.53
CA GLU A 116 2.09 -10.35 11.08
C GLU A 116 1.04 -9.99 12.14
N PRO A 117 -0.27 -9.97 11.82
CA PRO A 117 -1.32 -9.50 12.72
C PRO A 117 -1.35 -10.22 14.07
N SER A 118 -0.98 -11.50 14.08
CA SER A 118 -0.87 -12.32 15.29
C SER A 118 0.33 -11.94 16.16
N ASN A 119 1.27 -11.12 15.66
CA ASN A 119 2.32 -10.54 16.47
C ASN A 119 1.70 -9.68 17.59
N PRO A 120 2.12 -9.87 18.86
CA PRO A 120 1.57 -9.12 19.99
C PRO A 120 1.59 -7.60 19.84
N ALA A 121 2.51 -7.04 19.04
CA ALA A 121 2.60 -5.60 18.80
C ALA A 121 1.43 -5.03 17.97
N PHE A 122 0.72 -5.86 17.19
CA PHE A 122 -0.45 -5.45 16.41
C PHE A 122 -1.77 -5.63 17.16
N GLN A 123 -1.80 -6.47 18.18
CA GLN A 123 -3.02 -6.78 18.95
C GLN A 123 -3.71 -5.53 19.54
N PRO A 124 -3.00 -4.55 20.13
CA PRO A 124 -3.63 -3.35 20.66
C PRO A 124 -4.21 -2.42 19.58
N LEU A 125 -3.84 -2.63 18.31
CA LEU A 125 -4.31 -1.82 17.17
C LEU A 125 -5.55 -2.42 16.51
N TYR A 126 -5.93 -3.64 16.86
CA TYR A 126 -7.11 -4.30 16.32
C TYR A 126 -8.35 -3.92 17.12
N SER A 127 -9.42 -3.54 16.41
CA SER A 127 -10.72 -3.24 17.00
C SER A 127 -11.84 -3.54 16.02
N ASN A 128 -12.14 -4.83 15.81
CA ASN A 128 -13.05 -5.32 14.77
C ASN A 128 -12.65 -4.80 13.38
N GLY A 129 -11.37 -4.95 13.07
CA GLY A 129 -10.76 -4.34 11.91
C GLY A 129 -9.54 -3.51 12.29
N TYR A 130 -9.06 -2.75 11.32
CA TYR A 130 -7.87 -1.90 11.45
C TYR A 130 -8.16 -0.50 10.97
N ASN A 131 -7.57 0.47 11.65
CA ASN A 131 -7.54 1.87 11.24
C ASN A 131 -6.16 2.42 11.62
N LEU A 132 -5.23 2.40 10.66
CA LEU A 132 -3.81 2.58 10.89
C LEU A 132 -3.29 3.80 10.12
N SER A 133 -2.42 4.57 10.75
CA SER A 133 -1.55 5.55 10.09
C SER A 133 -0.15 4.97 9.93
N PHE A 134 0.73 5.66 9.19
CA PHE A 134 2.14 5.26 9.17
C PHE A 134 2.79 5.32 10.57
N ALA A 135 2.33 6.23 11.46
CA ALA A 135 2.87 6.30 12.81
C ALA A 135 2.60 5.01 13.60
N ASP A 136 1.39 4.44 13.46
CA ASP A 136 1.02 3.18 14.12
C ASP A 136 1.84 1.99 13.63
N LEU A 137 2.26 2.02 12.36
CA LEU A 137 3.07 1.00 11.71
C LEU A 137 4.56 1.17 11.96
N SER A 138 5.06 2.40 12.10
CA SER A 138 6.48 2.75 11.92
C SER A 138 7.46 1.94 12.78
N ASP A 139 7.11 1.68 14.03
CA ASP A 139 7.91 0.91 15.00
C ASP A 139 7.60 -0.60 14.98
N LYS A 140 6.66 -1.05 14.14
CA LYS A 140 6.27 -2.45 14.04
C LYS A 140 7.22 -3.20 13.12
N VAL A 141 7.45 -4.46 13.46
CA VAL A 141 8.25 -5.38 12.64
C VAL A 141 7.63 -5.52 11.26
N ALA A 142 8.44 -5.32 10.23
CA ALA A 142 8.09 -5.51 8.83
C ALA A 142 8.67 -6.84 8.36
N LYS A 143 7.82 -7.74 7.85
CA LYS A 143 8.25 -8.97 7.21
C LYS A 143 8.38 -8.74 5.72
N VAL A 144 9.46 -9.26 5.11
CA VAL A 144 9.72 -9.12 3.68
C VAL A 144 9.58 -10.48 3.01
N TYR A 145 8.82 -10.51 1.92
CA TYR A 145 8.54 -11.71 1.15
C TYR A 145 8.69 -11.46 -0.35
N GLU A 146 8.54 -12.53 -1.12
CA GLU A 146 8.43 -12.50 -2.57
C GLU A 146 9.69 -12.02 -3.29
N ASN A 147 10.87 -12.10 -2.66
CA ASN A 147 12.17 -11.87 -3.30
C ASN A 147 13.27 -12.58 -2.49
N SER A 148 14.15 -13.33 -3.17
CA SER A 148 15.30 -13.97 -2.52
C SER A 148 16.54 -13.09 -2.45
N ASP A 149 16.64 -12.09 -3.33
CA ASP A 149 17.67 -11.05 -3.25
C ASP A 149 17.13 -9.85 -2.49
N LEU A 150 17.55 -9.72 -1.24
CA LEU A 150 17.18 -8.62 -0.35
C LEU A 150 18.32 -7.60 -0.18
N SER A 151 19.40 -7.71 -0.97
CA SER A 151 20.58 -6.84 -0.82
C SER A 151 20.30 -5.35 -1.10
N TRP A 152 19.21 -5.06 -1.80
CA TRP A 152 18.72 -3.71 -2.10
C TRP A 152 17.88 -3.10 -0.95
N LEU A 153 17.50 -3.90 0.04
CA LEU A 153 16.83 -3.43 1.24
C LEU A 153 17.84 -3.07 2.33
N PRO A 154 17.48 -2.16 3.27
CA PRO A 154 18.27 -1.93 4.47
C PRO A 154 18.57 -3.24 5.19
N ASN A 155 19.78 -3.35 5.74
CA ASN A 155 20.25 -4.53 6.48
C ASN A 155 19.97 -5.88 5.77
N ALA A 156 20.00 -5.89 4.43
CA ALA A 156 19.67 -7.04 3.60
C ALA A 156 18.32 -7.71 3.97
N GLY A 157 17.32 -6.93 4.39
CA GLY A 157 15.99 -7.43 4.74
C GLY A 157 15.84 -7.97 6.18
N VAL A 158 16.90 -7.94 6.99
CA VAL A 158 16.89 -8.56 8.33
C VAL A 158 16.48 -7.56 9.41
N GLY A 159 15.52 -7.95 10.25
CA GLY A 159 15.17 -7.20 11.48
C GLY A 159 14.54 -5.84 11.21
N LEU A 160 13.84 -5.68 10.09
CA LEU A 160 13.28 -4.41 9.66
C LEU A 160 12.00 -4.04 10.41
N THR A 161 11.80 -2.73 10.52
CA THR A 161 10.54 -2.08 10.86
C THR A 161 9.96 -1.39 9.63
N PHE A 162 8.69 -0.94 9.71
CA PHE A 162 8.12 -0.12 8.64
C PHE A 162 8.85 1.22 8.47
N ALA A 163 9.44 1.77 9.53
CA ALA A 163 10.25 2.99 9.47
C ALA A 163 11.48 2.83 8.57
N ASP A 164 12.15 1.67 8.62
CA ASP A 164 13.32 1.40 7.77
C ASP A 164 12.94 1.37 6.28
N LEU A 165 11.68 1.05 5.99
CA LEU A 165 11.13 0.93 4.64
C LEU A 165 10.35 2.18 4.19
N ALA A 166 10.34 3.25 4.99
CA ALA A 166 9.50 4.44 4.78
C ALA A 166 9.70 5.11 3.40
N MET A 167 10.90 5.00 2.82
CA MET A 167 11.25 5.66 1.56
C MET A 167 10.97 4.82 0.32
N PHE A 168 10.61 3.54 0.46
CA PHE A 168 10.30 2.70 -0.70
C PHE A 168 8.95 3.07 -1.31
N THR A 169 8.87 2.95 -2.62
CA THR A 169 7.65 3.27 -3.37
C THR A 169 6.69 2.10 -3.29
N ILE A 170 5.43 2.36 -2.93
CA ILE A 170 4.34 1.41 -3.04
C ILE A 170 3.97 1.29 -4.51
N MET A 171 4.18 0.11 -5.09
CA MET A 171 3.86 -0.17 -6.49
C MET A 171 3.89 -1.66 -6.73
N ALA A 172 2.79 -2.21 -7.24
CA ALA A 172 2.76 -3.58 -7.70
C ALA A 172 3.55 -3.74 -9.02
N PRO A 173 4.23 -4.88 -9.22
CA PRO A 173 4.80 -5.21 -10.51
C PRO A 173 3.70 -5.42 -11.56
N SER A 174 4.02 -5.15 -12.82
CA SER A 174 3.15 -5.41 -13.96
C SER A 174 2.88 -6.90 -14.17
N VAL A 175 1.82 -7.22 -14.90
CA VAL A 175 1.52 -8.59 -15.35
C VAL A 175 2.72 -9.21 -16.08
N GLN A 176 3.45 -8.41 -16.87
CA GLN A 176 4.63 -8.89 -17.59
C GLN A 176 5.79 -9.24 -16.64
N GLU A 177 6.07 -8.39 -15.67
CA GLU A 177 7.12 -8.65 -14.66
C GLU A 177 6.76 -9.88 -13.81
N LEU A 178 5.50 -10.00 -13.38
CA LEU A 178 5.01 -11.16 -12.63
C LEU A 178 5.04 -12.45 -13.44
N THR A 179 4.73 -12.39 -14.73
CA THR A 179 4.79 -13.56 -15.64
C THR A 179 6.23 -13.96 -15.94
N THR A 180 7.14 -12.98 -16.07
CA THR A 180 8.57 -13.23 -16.24
C THR A 180 9.15 -13.88 -14.98
N GLY A 181 8.74 -13.36 -13.83
CA GLY A 181 9.15 -13.84 -12.51
C GLY A 181 10.59 -13.48 -12.16
N TRP A 182 10.91 -13.69 -10.88
CA TRP A 182 12.25 -13.54 -10.33
C TRP A 182 12.46 -14.54 -9.20
N ALA A 183 13.71 -14.69 -8.77
CA ALA A 183 14.04 -15.62 -7.70
C ALA A 183 13.36 -15.19 -6.38
N GLY A 184 12.66 -16.13 -5.75
CA GLY A 184 11.88 -15.88 -4.53
C GLY A 184 10.45 -15.39 -4.76
N LEU A 185 10.00 -15.17 -6.00
CA LEU A 185 8.58 -14.93 -6.28
C LEU A 185 7.78 -16.22 -6.07
N GLY A 186 6.93 -16.22 -5.04
CA GLY A 186 6.08 -17.33 -4.66
C GLY A 186 4.70 -17.31 -5.31
N SER A 187 3.95 -18.39 -5.07
CA SER A 187 2.54 -18.52 -5.47
C SER A 187 1.57 -17.84 -4.49
N GLY A 188 2.07 -17.38 -3.34
CA GLY A 188 1.30 -16.64 -2.33
C GLY A 188 1.40 -15.12 -2.46
N ALA A 189 2.10 -14.62 -3.48
CA ALA A 189 2.26 -13.18 -3.70
C ALA A 189 0.90 -12.53 -3.99
N PRO A 190 0.61 -11.31 -3.50
CA PRO A 190 -0.66 -10.64 -3.69
C PRO A 190 -0.87 -10.21 -5.15
N ARG A 191 -1.37 -11.15 -5.94
CA ARG A 191 -1.79 -11.02 -7.34
C ARG A 191 -2.97 -11.94 -7.60
N GLU A 192 -3.85 -11.57 -8.50
CA GLU A 192 -5.00 -12.36 -8.89
C GLU A 192 -4.57 -13.65 -9.62
N LEU A 193 -5.12 -14.77 -9.19
CA LEU A 193 -4.92 -16.08 -9.76
C LEU A 193 -5.41 -16.11 -11.21
N GLY A 194 -4.56 -16.58 -12.12
CA GLY A 194 -4.89 -16.72 -13.54
C GLY A 194 -4.64 -15.47 -14.40
N THR A 195 -4.74 -14.26 -13.84
CA THR A 195 -4.49 -13.00 -14.59
C THR A 195 -3.15 -12.35 -14.24
N ASN A 196 -2.60 -12.64 -13.06
CA ASN A 196 -1.43 -11.97 -12.47
C ASN A 196 -1.63 -10.45 -12.27
N VAL A 197 -2.85 -9.94 -12.24
CA VAL A 197 -3.10 -8.54 -11.88
C VAL A 197 -2.79 -8.33 -10.40
N ALA A 198 -1.93 -7.38 -10.08
CA ALA A 198 -1.52 -7.08 -8.70
C ALA A 198 -1.85 -5.64 -8.29
N TYR A 199 -1.92 -5.42 -6.99
CA TYR A 199 -2.30 -4.14 -6.39
C TYR A 199 -1.27 -3.71 -5.36
N GLY A 200 -0.92 -2.41 -5.29
CA GLY A 200 0.13 -1.95 -4.40
C GLY A 200 -0.15 -2.18 -2.91
N VAL A 201 -1.43 -2.09 -2.51
CA VAL A 201 -1.89 -2.27 -1.13
C VAL A 201 -2.90 -3.40 -1.08
N ASN A 202 -2.76 -4.34 -0.13
CA ASN A 202 -3.65 -5.49 -0.04
C ASN A 202 -4.03 -5.80 1.41
N TRP A 203 -5.31 -5.99 1.65
CA TRP A 203 -5.84 -6.68 2.82
C TRP A 203 -6.03 -8.15 2.48
N VAL A 204 -5.24 -9.03 3.07
CA VAL A 204 -5.16 -10.44 2.72
C VAL A 204 -5.88 -11.31 3.75
N PHE A 205 -6.62 -12.29 3.26
CA PHE A 205 -7.38 -13.28 4.02
C PHE A 205 -6.87 -14.68 3.68
N GLY A 206 -6.83 -15.57 4.67
CA GLY A 206 -6.20 -16.88 4.52
C GLY A 206 -4.67 -16.81 4.46
N ASP A 207 -4.03 -17.97 4.48
CA ASP A 207 -2.59 -18.13 4.25
C ASP A 207 -2.24 -19.60 3.97
N THR A 208 -0.95 -19.89 3.73
CA THR A 208 -0.38 -21.25 3.72
C THR A 208 -0.62 -22.04 5.00
N LEU A 209 -0.92 -21.39 6.11
CA LEU A 209 -1.06 -22.02 7.42
C LEU A 209 -2.54 -22.22 7.77
N SER A 210 -2.84 -23.37 8.37
CA SER A 210 -4.21 -23.71 8.79
C SER A 210 -4.79 -22.79 9.86
N ASN A 211 -3.96 -22.02 10.57
CA ASN A 211 -4.39 -21.09 11.60
C ASN A 211 -4.86 -19.73 11.04
N TYR A 212 -5.14 -19.60 9.74
CA TYR A 212 -5.76 -18.40 9.14
C TYR A 212 -7.02 -18.72 8.35
N VAL A 213 -7.61 -19.89 8.61
CA VAL A 213 -8.85 -20.37 8.02
C VAL A 213 -10.06 -19.65 8.64
N SER A 214 -10.97 -19.15 7.79
CA SER A 214 -12.25 -18.59 8.24
C SER A 214 -13.22 -19.69 8.65
N GLY A 215 -13.21 -20.83 7.94
CA GLY A 215 -14.28 -21.82 7.97
C GLY A 215 -15.51 -21.37 7.18
N ASP A 216 -16.61 -22.13 7.30
CA ASP A 216 -17.85 -21.95 6.52
C ASP A 216 -18.42 -20.52 6.61
N ASP A 217 -18.40 -19.93 7.81
CA ASP A 217 -18.66 -18.49 7.98
C ASP A 217 -17.38 -17.73 7.59
N GLY A 218 -17.46 -16.94 6.52
CA GLY A 218 -16.32 -16.21 5.99
C GLY A 218 -15.88 -15.01 6.83
N TYR A 219 -14.81 -14.36 6.42
CA TYR A 219 -14.45 -13.02 6.89
C TYR A 219 -15.34 -12.00 6.18
N ILE A 220 -16.23 -11.36 6.92
CA ILE A 220 -17.10 -10.31 6.36
C ILE A 220 -16.46 -8.96 6.64
N VAL A 221 -16.18 -8.20 5.58
CA VAL A 221 -15.51 -6.90 5.68
C VAL A 221 -16.24 -5.80 4.95
N ALA A 222 -15.97 -4.55 5.35
CA ALA A 222 -16.48 -3.36 4.68
C ALA A 222 -15.51 -2.18 4.84
N ASN A 223 -15.80 -1.08 4.14
CA ASN A 223 -15.16 0.22 4.32
C ASN A 223 -13.62 0.19 4.21
N ALA A 224 -13.09 -0.70 3.37
CA ALA A 224 -11.67 -0.72 3.07
C ALA A 224 -11.27 0.61 2.43
N SER A 225 -10.24 1.26 2.97
CA SER A 225 -9.78 2.54 2.46
C SER A 225 -8.28 2.72 2.63
N VAL A 226 -7.67 3.51 1.74
CA VAL A 226 -6.26 3.90 1.86
C VAL A 226 -6.05 5.31 1.32
N SER A 227 -5.17 6.07 1.98
CA SER A 227 -4.80 7.42 1.57
C SER A 227 -3.35 7.73 1.95
N ALA A 228 -2.75 8.64 1.19
CA ALA A 228 -1.40 9.14 1.44
C ALA A 228 -1.43 10.63 1.76
N VAL A 229 -0.48 11.08 2.58
CA VAL A 229 -0.24 12.49 2.86
C VAL A 229 0.06 13.20 1.55
N PRO A 230 -0.69 14.26 1.18
CA PRO A 230 -0.40 15.02 -0.03
C PRO A 230 1.02 15.59 0.05
N VAL A 231 1.83 15.37 -0.99
CA VAL A 231 3.10 16.08 -1.12
C VAL A 231 2.77 17.57 -1.27
N PRO A 232 3.25 18.45 -0.38
CA PRO A 232 2.93 19.87 -0.47
C PRO A 232 3.32 20.40 -1.85
N ALA A 233 2.39 21.04 -2.56
CA ALA A 233 2.63 21.59 -3.90
C ALA A 233 3.84 22.56 -3.95
N ALA A 234 4.19 23.15 -2.80
CA ALA A 234 5.39 23.97 -2.63
C ALA A 234 6.69 23.21 -2.93
N ALA A 235 6.79 21.91 -2.63
CA ALA A 235 7.98 21.10 -2.96
C ALA A 235 8.17 20.96 -4.48
N TRP A 236 7.07 20.78 -5.22
CA TRP A 236 7.07 20.75 -6.69
C TRP A 236 7.41 22.11 -7.30
N LEU A 237 6.88 23.19 -6.74
CA LEU A 237 7.21 24.56 -7.16
C LEU A 237 8.69 24.90 -6.90
N LEU A 238 9.26 24.44 -5.79
CA LEU A 238 10.67 24.67 -5.49
C LEU A 238 11.59 23.90 -6.46
N LEU A 239 11.29 22.64 -6.75
CA LEU A 239 12.06 21.82 -7.69
C LEU A 239 11.97 22.34 -9.14
N SER A 240 10.79 22.81 -9.56
CA SER A 240 10.62 23.44 -10.87
C SER A 240 11.28 24.81 -10.97
N ALA A 241 11.26 25.62 -9.90
CA ALA A 241 11.99 26.89 -9.83
C ALA A 241 13.51 26.68 -9.92
N LEU A 242 14.05 25.66 -9.24
CA LEU A 242 15.47 25.30 -9.32
C LEU A 242 15.86 24.76 -10.70
N GLY A 243 15.01 23.96 -11.35
CA GLY A 243 15.22 23.49 -12.72
C GLY A 243 15.26 24.63 -13.75
N LEU A 244 14.39 25.64 -13.60
CA LEU A 244 14.36 26.83 -14.46
C LEU A 244 15.58 27.74 -14.24
N LEU A 245 16.09 27.83 -13.01
CA LEU A 245 17.31 28.57 -12.69
C LEU A 245 18.56 27.88 -13.26
N GLY A 246 18.63 26.54 -13.22
CA GLY A 246 19.72 25.75 -13.79
C GLY A 246 19.76 25.74 -15.33
N TRP A 247 18.62 25.89 -16.01
CA TRP A 247 18.60 26.02 -17.48
C TRP A 247 19.18 27.37 -17.92
N ARG A 248 18.87 28.45 -17.19
CA ARG A 248 19.36 29.80 -17.54
C ARG A 248 20.88 29.92 -17.44
N SER A 249 21.54 29.24 -16.50
CA SER A 249 23.00 29.31 -16.37
C SER A 249 23.75 28.55 -17.47
N ARG A 250 23.13 27.61 -18.18
CA ARG A 250 23.75 26.88 -19.30
C ARG A 250 23.69 27.58 -20.66
N LYS A 251 22.92 28.66 -20.80
CA LYS A 251 22.88 29.47 -22.05
C LYS A 251 23.83 30.67 -22.01
N SER A 252 24.67 30.78 -20.98
CA SER A 252 25.59 31.92 -20.78
C SER A 252 27.07 31.50 -20.73
N ALA A 253 27.41 30.30 -21.23
CA ALA A 253 28.78 29.86 -21.47
C ALA A 253 29.00 29.65 -22.97
#